data_AF-A0AAU3RTU1-F1
#
_entry.id   AF-A0AAU3RTU1-F1
#
_cell.length_a   1.000
_cell.length_b   1.000
_cell.length_c   1.000
_cell.angle_alpha   90.00
_cell.angle_beta   90.00
_cell.angle_gamma   90.00
#
_symmetry.space_group_name_H-M   'P 1'
#
loop_
_entity.id
_entity.type
_entity.pdbx_description
1 polymer ?
#
loop_
_entity_poly.entity_id
_entity_poly.type
_entity_poly.pdbx_seq_one_letter_code
_entity_poly.pdbx_strand_id
1 'polypeptide(L)'
;MPASTRLDSEAGLRLTAAADCYWEGMAGLVDTDLDGRITRAEFVTAAQAGLHQDPGAFARIALPWHQAVLDVADPDAEQASSTASTVERVLVALGAEPHRARLISAEHRTDPTGRITHEEILREVENYYTTATPQRAFPVPA
;
A
#
# COMPACT_ATOMS: atom_id res chain seq x y z
N MET A 1 -20.80 4.21 16.55
CA MET A 1 -19.77 3.60 17.43
C MET A 1 -18.46 3.82 16.72
N PRO A 2 -17.41 4.40 17.31
CA PRO A 2 -16.15 4.55 16.59
C PRO A 2 -15.66 3.15 16.23
N ALA A 3 -15.44 2.90 14.94
CA ALA A 3 -14.89 1.62 14.53
C ALA A 3 -13.50 1.45 15.15
N SER A 4 -13.33 0.29 15.78
CA SER A 4 -12.21 0.00 16.65
C SER A 4 -10.99 -0.34 15.82
N THR A 5 -9.88 0.38 16.00
CA THR A 5 -8.57 0.04 15.39
C THR A 5 -7.91 -1.18 16.04
N ARG A 6 -8.64 -1.91 16.91
CA ARG A 6 -8.15 -3.16 17.48
C ARG A 6 -8.08 -4.24 16.41
N LEU A 7 -7.07 -5.10 16.53
CA LEU A 7 -6.86 -6.25 15.65
C LEU A 7 -8.04 -7.24 15.66
N ASP A 8 -8.79 -7.32 16.78
CA ASP A 8 -9.96 -8.20 16.92
C ASP A 8 -11.26 -7.63 16.33
N SER A 9 -11.22 -6.43 15.77
CA SER A 9 -12.36 -5.84 15.06
C SER A 9 -12.55 -6.45 13.67
N GLU A 10 -13.71 -6.25 13.05
CA GLU A 10 -13.94 -6.69 11.68
C GLU A 10 -12.91 -6.12 10.69
N ALA A 11 -12.58 -4.84 10.78
CA ALA A 11 -11.57 -4.20 9.94
C ALA A 11 -10.16 -4.74 10.24
N GLY A 12 -9.83 -4.98 11.51
CA GLY A 12 -8.57 -5.59 11.93
C GLY A 12 -8.40 -7.01 11.40
N LEU A 13 -9.44 -7.83 11.49
CA LEU A 13 -9.46 -9.20 10.95
C LEU A 13 -9.34 -9.21 9.42
N ARG A 14 -10.02 -8.29 8.71
CA ARG A 14 -9.85 -8.12 7.25
C ARG A 14 -8.41 -7.74 6.89
N LEU A 15 -7.78 -6.84 7.66
CA LEU A 15 -6.39 -6.46 7.45
C LEU A 15 -5.44 -7.64 7.62
N THR A 16 -5.59 -8.42 8.69
CA THR A 16 -4.75 -9.60 8.93
C THR A 16 -4.92 -10.64 7.82
N ALA A 17 -6.16 -10.99 7.47
CA ALA A 17 -6.42 -11.96 6.41
C ALA A 17 -5.88 -11.50 5.04
N ALA A 18 -6.00 -10.21 4.71
CA ALA A 18 -5.45 -9.67 3.47
C ALA A 18 -3.92 -9.64 3.48
N ALA A 19 -3.29 -9.40 4.62
CA ALA A 19 -1.84 -9.47 4.78
C ALA A 19 -1.33 -10.90 4.62
N ASP A 20 -2.00 -11.89 5.21
CA ASP A 20 -1.65 -13.31 5.08
C ASP A 20 -1.76 -13.76 3.62
N CYS A 21 -2.87 -13.43 2.95
CA CYS A 21 -3.05 -13.74 1.52
C CYS A 21 -1.98 -13.09 0.64
N TYR A 22 -1.61 -11.84 0.92
CA TYR A 22 -0.53 -11.15 0.21
C TYR A 22 0.83 -11.84 0.44
N TRP A 23 1.14 -12.18 1.69
CA TRP A 23 2.37 -12.87 2.05
C TRP A 23 2.46 -14.26 1.40
N GLU A 24 1.41 -15.08 1.50
CA GLU A 24 1.37 -16.42 0.91
C GLU A 24 1.50 -16.37 -0.62
N GLY A 25 0.80 -15.44 -1.27
CA GLY A 25 0.89 -15.23 -2.71
C GLY A 25 2.29 -14.80 -3.16
N MET A 26 2.97 -13.95 -2.37
CA MET A 26 4.35 -13.55 -2.64
C MET A 26 5.33 -14.69 -2.38
N ALA A 27 5.26 -15.34 -1.22
CA ALA A 27 6.14 -16.44 -0.86
C ALA A 27 6.08 -17.56 -1.90
N GLY A 28 4.88 -17.95 -2.36
CA GLY A 28 4.74 -18.98 -3.39
C GLY A 28 5.39 -18.68 -4.75
N LEU A 29 5.75 -17.41 -5.01
CA LEU A 29 6.43 -16.97 -6.23
C LEU A 29 7.92 -16.65 -6.01
N VAL A 30 8.27 -16.22 -4.81
CA VAL A 30 9.56 -15.57 -4.51
C VAL A 30 10.47 -16.44 -3.64
N ASP A 31 9.91 -17.26 -2.76
CA ASP A 31 10.66 -18.18 -1.89
C ASP A 31 11.18 -19.35 -2.73
N THR A 32 12.43 -19.23 -3.18
CA THR A 32 13.00 -20.19 -4.14
C THR A 32 13.60 -21.42 -3.49
N ASP A 33 14.02 -21.31 -2.23
CA ASP A 33 14.61 -22.40 -1.45
C ASP A 33 13.63 -23.07 -0.48
N LEU A 34 12.39 -22.56 -0.40
CA LEU A 34 11.27 -23.07 0.38
C LEU A 34 11.56 -23.09 1.88
N ASP A 35 12.35 -22.13 2.37
CA ASP A 35 12.66 -21.98 3.79
C ASP A 35 11.58 -21.22 4.59
N GLY A 36 10.55 -20.71 3.89
CA GLY A 36 9.45 -19.93 4.45
C GLY A 36 9.80 -18.47 4.73
N ARG A 37 10.90 -17.96 4.15
CA ARG A 37 11.35 -16.57 4.26
C ARG A 37 11.57 -16.00 2.86
N ILE A 38 11.63 -14.67 2.80
CA ILE A 38 11.98 -13.95 1.58
C ILE A 38 13.20 -13.11 1.90
N THR A 39 14.35 -13.47 1.33
CA THR A 39 15.55 -12.64 1.41
C THR A 39 15.42 -11.41 0.52
N ARG A 40 16.25 -10.39 0.78
CA ARG A 40 16.31 -9.20 -0.09
C ARG A 40 16.64 -9.56 -1.55
N ALA A 41 17.52 -10.54 -1.76
CA ALA A 41 17.95 -10.94 -3.10
C ALA A 41 16.81 -11.60 -3.87
N GLU A 42 16.06 -12.48 -3.22
CA GLU A 42 14.87 -13.12 -3.80
C GLU A 42 13.80 -12.10 -4.13
N PHE A 43 13.46 -11.22 -3.18
CA PHE A 43 12.49 -10.16 -3.41
C PHE A 43 12.87 -9.27 -4.60
N VAL A 44 14.12 -8.78 -4.65
CA VAL A 44 14.56 -7.89 -5.73
C VAL A 44 14.51 -8.60 -7.08
N THR A 45 14.95 -9.86 -7.14
CA THR A 45 14.94 -10.65 -8.39
C THR A 45 13.52 -10.85 -8.91
N ALA A 46 12.61 -11.29 -8.04
CA ALA A 46 11.22 -11.52 -8.42
C ALA A 46 10.47 -10.23 -8.74
N ALA A 47 10.71 -9.16 -7.97
CA ALA A 47 10.11 -7.85 -8.22
C ALA A 47 10.56 -7.29 -9.58
N GLN A 48 11.84 -7.40 -9.93
CA GLN A 48 12.34 -7.01 -11.25
C GLN A 48 11.65 -7.80 -12.36
N ALA A 49 11.52 -9.12 -12.22
CA ALA A 49 10.84 -9.95 -13.20
C ALA A 49 9.36 -9.55 -13.37
N GLY A 50 8.63 -9.37 -12.26
CA GLY A 50 7.22 -8.96 -12.28
C GLY A 50 7.01 -7.57 -12.88
N LEU A 51 7.82 -6.59 -12.48
CA LEU A 51 7.78 -5.23 -13.02
C LEU A 51 8.13 -5.20 -14.52
N HIS A 52 9.05 -6.04 -14.99
CA HIS A 52 9.33 -6.16 -16.42
C HIS A 52 8.18 -6.80 -17.22
N GLN A 53 7.44 -7.72 -16.61
CA GLN A 53 6.35 -8.43 -17.28
C GLN A 53 5.07 -7.58 -17.36
N ASP A 54 4.58 -7.08 -16.23
CA ASP A 54 3.39 -6.21 -16.13
C ASP A 54 3.45 -5.43 -14.80
N PRO A 55 3.90 -4.15 -14.83
CA PRO A 55 3.97 -3.31 -13.64
C PRO A 55 2.63 -3.15 -12.92
N GLY A 56 1.54 -3.06 -13.68
CA GLY A 56 0.20 -2.93 -13.11
C GLY A 56 -0.25 -4.21 -12.42
N ALA A 57 0.07 -5.38 -12.97
CA ALA A 57 -0.21 -6.65 -12.31
C ALA A 57 0.59 -6.79 -11.02
N PHE A 58 1.87 -6.41 -11.03
CA PHE A 58 2.71 -6.40 -9.83
C PHE A 58 2.11 -5.53 -8.72
N ALA A 59 1.69 -4.30 -9.03
CA ALA A 59 1.05 -3.41 -8.05
C ALA A 59 -0.29 -3.96 -7.53
N ARG A 60 -1.08 -4.61 -8.40
CA ARG A 60 -2.39 -5.17 -8.03
C ARG A 60 -2.32 -6.36 -7.05
N ILE A 61 -1.19 -7.06 -6.94
CA ILE A 61 -1.05 -8.19 -5.98
C ILE A 61 -1.29 -7.71 -4.54
N ALA A 62 -0.84 -6.49 -4.22
CA ALA A 62 -1.01 -5.90 -2.89
C ALA A 62 -2.35 -5.19 -2.67
N LEU A 63 -3.21 -5.09 -3.70
CA LEU A 63 -4.42 -4.27 -3.66
C LEU A 63 -5.38 -4.65 -2.52
N PRO A 64 -5.73 -5.93 -2.29
CA PRO A 64 -6.64 -6.28 -1.20
C PRO A 64 -6.09 -5.86 0.17
N TRP A 65 -4.77 -5.96 0.35
CA TRP A 65 -4.11 -5.52 1.57
C TRP A 65 -4.12 -4.00 1.73
N HIS A 66 -3.81 -3.24 0.66
CA HIS A 66 -3.91 -1.78 0.68
C HIS A 66 -5.33 -1.28 0.98
N GLN A 67 -6.36 -1.94 0.42
CA GLN A 67 -7.76 -1.63 0.73
C GLN A 67 -8.06 -1.84 2.22
N ALA A 68 -7.61 -2.96 2.80
CA ALA A 68 -7.81 -3.22 4.22
C ALA A 68 -7.06 -2.23 5.13
N VAL A 69 -5.89 -1.73 4.71
CA VAL A 69 -5.16 -0.66 5.43
C VAL A 69 -5.99 0.64 5.44
N LEU A 70 -6.61 1.00 4.31
CA LEU A 70 -7.46 2.19 4.21
C LEU A 70 -8.73 2.05 5.04
N ASP A 71 -9.37 0.88 5.02
CA ASP A 71 -10.53 0.56 5.87
C ASP A 71 -10.22 0.73 7.36
N VAL A 72 -9.04 0.34 7.81
CA VAL A 72 -8.62 0.54 9.21
C VAL A 72 -8.34 2.02 9.50
N ALA A 73 -7.76 2.73 8.53
CA ALA A 73 -7.42 4.15 8.68
C ALA A 73 -8.66 5.06 8.64
N ASP A 74 -9.74 4.65 8.00
CA ASP A 74 -11.00 5.39 7.89
C ASP A 74 -12.19 4.42 7.69
N PRO A 75 -12.68 3.82 8.78
CA PRO A 75 -13.70 2.77 8.72
C PRO A 75 -15.09 3.28 8.32
N ASP A 76 -15.31 4.59 8.39
CA ASP A 76 -16.54 5.25 7.94
C ASP A 76 -16.41 5.77 6.49
N ALA A 77 -15.29 5.50 5.81
CA ALA A 77 -15.08 5.90 4.43
C ALA A 77 -16.10 5.26 3.49
N GLU A 78 -16.43 6.01 2.45
CA GLU A 78 -17.22 5.49 1.34
C GLU A 78 -16.36 4.50 0.56
N GLN A 79 -16.98 3.42 0.06
CA GLN A 79 -16.24 2.41 -0.69
C GLN A 79 -15.51 3.06 -1.88
N ALA A 80 -14.26 2.64 -2.08
CA ALA A 80 -13.38 3.00 -3.20
C ALA A 80 -12.79 4.43 -3.21
N SER A 81 -12.96 5.24 -2.16
CA SER A 81 -12.29 6.55 -2.07
C SER A 81 -11.93 6.96 -0.63
N SER A 82 -10.76 7.58 -0.49
CA SER A 82 -10.20 8.02 0.79
C SER A 82 -10.06 9.53 0.85
N THR A 83 -10.18 10.10 2.06
CA THR A 83 -9.85 11.51 2.27
C THR A 83 -8.33 11.72 2.25
N ALA A 84 -7.88 12.94 1.92
CA ALA A 84 -6.46 13.29 2.02
C ALA A 84 -5.90 13.03 3.44
N SER A 85 -6.69 13.29 4.48
CA SER A 85 -6.27 13.02 5.87
C SER A 85 -6.09 11.53 6.15
N THR A 86 -6.89 10.66 5.54
CA THR A 86 -6.77 9.20 5.65
C THR A 86 -5.46 8.75 4.99
N VAL A 87 -5.16 9.25 3.79
CA VAL A 87 -3.91 8.94 3.08
C VAL A 87 -2.69 9.50 3.83
N GLU A 88 -2.75 10.72 4.39
CA GLU A 88 -1.70 11.28 5.26
C GLU A 88 -1.41 10.35 6.43
N ARG A 89 -2.44 9.88 7.16
CA ARG A 89 -2.29 8.95 8.28
C ARG A 89 -1.61 7.65 7.87
N VAL A 90 -2.02 7.07 6.74
CA VAL A 90 -1.44 5.82 6.22
C VAL A 90 0.03 6.02 5.84
N LEU A 91 0.37 7.09 5.12
CA LEU A 91 1.75 7.38 4.75
C LEU A 91 2.66 7.54 5.97
N VAL A 92 2.19 8.25 7.00
CA VAL A 92 2.94 8.39 8.26
C VAL A 92 3.12 7.04 8.95
N ALA A 93 2.09 6.19 8.98
CA ALA A 93 2.19 4.83 9.53
C ALA A 93 3.18 3.94 8.76
N LEU A 94 3.34 4.17 7.45
CA LEU A 94 4.34 3.52 6.59
C LEU A 94 5.76 4.13 6.73
N GLY A 95 5.94 5.16 7.56
CA GLY A 95 7.23 5.78 7.83
C GLY A 95 7.56 7.01 6.98
N ALA A 96 6.59 7.60 6.28
CA ALA A 96 6.77 8.89 5.61
C ALA A 96 6.97 10.02 6.63
N GLU A 97 7.70 11.06 6.23
CA GLU A 97 7.84 12.26 7.05
C GLU A 97 6.48 13.02 7.09
N PRO A 98 5.99 13.43 8.27
CA PRO A 98 4.64 14.00 8.41
C PRO A 98 4.35 15.21 7.52
N HIS A 99 5.29 16.14 7.37
CA HIS A 99 5.09 17.29 6.49
C HIS A 99 5.00 16.87 5.02
N ARG A 100 5.80 15.90 4.58
CA ARG A 100 5.73 15.35 3.21
C ARG A 100 4.47 14.54 2.95
N ALA A 101 4.03 13.73 3.90
CA ALA A 101 2.77 12.98 3.80
C ALA A 101 1.57 13.91 3.59
N ARG A 102 1.55 15.06 4.28
CA ARG A 102 0.53 16.10 4.08
C ARG A 102 0.58 16.73 2.70
N LEU A 103 1.76 17.07 2.19
CA LEU A 103 1.90 17.68 0.87
C LEU A 103 1.42 16.73 -0.23
N ILE A 104 1.89 15.48 -0.21
CA ILE A 104 1.54 14.46 -1.22
C ILE A 104 0.05 14.17 -1.21
N SER A 105 -0.55 13.97 -0.04
CA SER A 105 -2.00 13.72 0.07
C SER A 105 -2.85 14.92 -0.34
N ALA A 106 -2.35 16.16 -0.21
CA ALA A 106 -3.04 17.36 -0.68
C ALA A 106 -2.95 17.54 -2.21
N GLU A 107 -1.82 17.17 -2.82
CA GLU A 107 -1.58 17.26 -4.26
C GLU A 107 -2.42 16.26 -5.07
N HIS A 108 -2.64 15.05 -4.52
CA HIS A 108 -3.36 13.95 -5.20
C HIS A 108 -4.89 14.04 -5.16
N ARG A 109 -5.43 15.24 -4.93
CA ARG A 109 -6.87 15.47 -4.96
C ARG A 109 -7.34 15.67 -6.40
N THR A 110 -7.61 14.59 -7.14
CA THR A 110 -8.00 14.72 -8.56
C THR A 110 -9.50 14.61 -8.84
N ASP A 111 -10.31 14.09 -7.92
CA ASP A 111 -11.75 14.02 -8.12
C ASP A 111 -12.49 15.33 -7.76
N PRO A 112 -13.68 15.59 -8.35
CA PRO A 112 -14.45 16.83 -8.08
C PRO A 112 -14.94 16.97 -6.63
N THR A 113 -14.94 15.88 -5.86
CA THR A 113 -15.38 15.83 -4.46
C THR A 113 -14.23 16.08 -3.49
N GLY A 114 -13.00 16.08 -4.00
CA GLY A 114 -11.78 16.27 -3.25
C GLY A 114 -11.23 15.01 -2.57
N ARG A 115 -11.63 13.82 -3.02
CA ARG A 115 -11.15 12.53 -2.49
C ARG A 115 -10.08 11.93 -3.42
N ILE A 116 -9.45 10.88 -2.91
CA ILE A 116 -8.41 10.11 -3.58
C ILE A 116 -8.97 8.71 -3.79
N THR A 117 -9.15 8.32 -5.03
CA THR A 117 -9.70 7.02 -5.41
C THR A 117 -8.68 5.91 -5.20
N HIS A 118 -9.15 4.67 -5.04
CA HIS A 118 -8.25 3.51 -4.95
C HIS A 118 -7.42 3.31 -6.22
N GLU A 119 -7.94 3.72 -7.38
CA GLU A 119 -7.20 3.65 -8.65
C GLU A 119 -6.01 4.62 -8.67
N GLU A 120 -6.18 5.83 -8.14
CA GLU A 120 -5.08 6.78 -7.99
C GLU A 120 -4.01 6.24 -7.05
N ILE A 121 -4.40 5.65 -5.92
CA ILE A 121 -3.46 5.02 -4.99
C ILE A 121 -2.66 3.92 -5.69
N LEU A 122 -3.33 3.05 -6.47
CA LEU A 122 -2.67 2.00 -7.24
C LEU A 122 -1.68 2.55 -8.26
N ARG A 123 -2.08 3.60 -8.99
CA ARG A 123 -1.20 4.27 -9.96
C ARG A 123 0.05 4.82 -9.28
N GLU A 124 -0.09 5.34 -8.08
CA GLU A 124 1.05 5.86 -7.32
C GLU A 124 1.95 4.77 -6.76
N VAL A 125 1.39 3.62 -6.36
CA VAL A 125 2.18 2.43 -6.01
C VAL A 125 2.95 1.93 -7.24
N GLU A 126 2.33 1.88 -8.42
CA GLU A 126 3.02 1.53 -9.67
C GLU A 126 4.13 2.53 -9.99
N ASN A 127 3.86 3.84 -9.86
CA ASN A 127 4.84 4.91 -10.06
C ASN A 127 6.01 4.81 -9.08
N TYR A 128 5.77 4.39 -7.84
CA TYR A 128 6.81 4.18 -6.82
C TYR A 128 7.87 3.18 -7.28
N TYR A 129 7.47 2.11 -7.98
CA TYR A 129 8.39 1.07 -8.45
C TYR A 129 9.01 1.34 -9.82
N THR A 130 8.36 2.15 -10.67
CA THR A 130 8.71 2.29 -12.08
C THR A 130 9.38 3.63 -12.43
N THR A 131 9.23 4.66 -11.61
CA THR A 131 9.80 5.98 -11.89
C THR A 131 11.23 6.10 -11.37
N ALA A 132 12.10 6.73 -12.17
CA ALA A 132 13.48 7.02 -11.76
C ALA A 132 13.57 8.19 -10.76
N THR A 133 12.48 8.94 -10.56
CA THR A 133 12.42 10.06 -9.61
C THR A 133 12.20 9.49 -8.21
N PRO A 134 13.15 9.68 -7.27
CA PRO A 134 12.98 9.19 -5.91
C PRO A 134 11.72 9.78 -5.27
N GLN A 135 10.89 8.90 -4.71
CA GLN A 135 9.72 9.32 -3.95
C GLN A 135 10.16 10.06 -2.71
N ARG A 136 9.75 11.33 -2.61
CA ARG A 136 10.23 12.25 -1.58
C ARG A 136 9.62 11.96 -0.22
N ALA A 137 8.55 11.16 -0.14
CA ALA A 137 7.80 10.92 1.10
C ALA A 137 8.63 10.27 2.21
N PHE A 138 9.51 9.35 1.84
CA PHE A 138 10.22 8.49 2.78
C PHE A 138 11.67 8.96 2.97
N PRO A 139 12.23 8.85 4.19
CA PRO A 139 13.65 9.08 4.39
C PRO A 139 14.46 8.04 3.61
N VAL A 140 15.56 8.47 2.99
CA VAL A 140 16.53 7.52 2.43
C VAL A 140 17.24 6.86 3.62
N PRO A 141 17.22 5.51 3.74
CA PRO A 141 17.99 4.82 4.77
C PRO A 141 19.47 5.23 4.66
N ALA A 142 20.06 5.60 5.80
CA ALA A 142 21.47 5.98 5.88
C ALA A 142 22.42 4.81 5.53
#